data_AF-A0A965VNX5-F1
#
_entry.id   AF-A0A965VNX5-F1
#
_cell.length_a   1.000
_cell.length_b   1.000
_cell.length_c   1.000
_cell.angle_alpha   90.00
_cell.angle_beta   90.00
_cell.angle_gamma   90.00
#
_symmetry.space_group_name_H-M   'P 1'
#
loop_
_entity.id
_entity.type
_entity.pdbx_description
1 polymer ?
#
loop_
_entity_poly.entity_id
_entity_poly.type
_entity_poly.pdbx_seq_one_letter_code
_entity_poly.pdbx_strand_id
1 'polypeptide(L)'
;MGKFTRYTQFICQRFFLLALALLPVAGALMLYVEGNGERAYWQMWQMASRVFVPEGKLSLIITPPDYTNLPVLTLADPTKDLPQGIKVHLSAGSTLAIVTNGEGPYRLYVNNDWLDLPEATAALTTAYQQGAHLAVRRGPWLVGYWPVVEMADKPPKVTIKNTPEALSPDQVKILADVSDDFGLKELQLKVYVQDQKEAVETVRLQLPSDGQSATEIVTDLGDHPLAGQKVSLRLRALDNMGQESVTEAVDVLMPDRQFTQPLASKISEIRQLLLGPTPNRETAAGEMLQLATNPQLYGGDEVMLLALRSGAVRLILNPDHASLQAVSRLLWQMAMHAEQGRRTRAAWRGE
;
A
#
# COMPACT_ATOMS: atom_id res chain seq x y z
N MET A 1 -51.99 -6.27 -62.34
CA MET A 1 -52.42 -5.61 -61.08
C MET A 1 -51.64 -6.00 -59.80
N GLY A 2 -50.76 -7.02 -59.79
CA GLY A 2 -50.18 -7.55 -58.52
C GLY A 2 -48.77 -7.08 -58.10
N LYS A 3 -48.05 -6.32 -58.93
CA LYS A 3 -46.68 -5.84 -58.60
C LYS A 3 -46.64 -4.47 -57.91
N PHE A 4 -47.65 -3.62 -58.14
CA PHE A 4 -47.75 -2.31 -57.48
C PHE A 4 -48.12 -2.42 -56.00
N THR A 5 -48.91 -3.43 -55.63
CA THR A 5 -49.40 -3.64 -54.25
C THR A 5 -48.32 -4.10 -53.28
N ARG A 6 -47.30 -4.84 -53.74
CA ARG A 6 -46.17 -5.26 -52.89
C ARG A 6 -45.18 -4.13 -52.61
N TYR A 7 -45.05 -3.17 -53.54
CA TYR A 7 -44.12 -2.05 -53.40
C TYR A 7 -44.64 -1.01 -52.40
N THR A 8 -45.94 -0.71 -52.43
CA THR A 8 -46.59 0.14 -51.42
C THR A 8 -46.63 -0.50 -50.04
N GLN A 9 -46.76 -1.83 -49.94
CA GLN A 9 -46.74 -2.54 -48.66
C GLN A 9 -45.36 -2.54 -47.99
N PHE A 10 -44.28 -2.66 -48.77
CA PHE A 10 -42.89 -2.55 -48.29
C PHE A 10 -42.54 -1.12 -47.82
N ILE A 11 -43.03 -0.10 -48.54
CA ILE A 11 -42.82 1.30 -48.18
C ILE A 11 -43.64 1.66 -46.94
N CYS A 12 -44.91 1.26 -46.84
CA CYS A 12 -45.73 1.47 -45.65
C CYS A 12 -45.17 0.75 -44.41
N GLN A 13 -44.63 -0.46 -44.54
CA GLN A 13 -44.00 -1.16 -43.42
C GLN A 13 -42.74 -0.44 -42.92
N ARG A 14 -41.91 0.10 -43.83
CA ARG A 14 -40.74 0.92 -43.45
C ARG A 14 -41.11 2.26 -42.83
N PHE A 15 -42.15 2.93 -43.33
CA PHE A 15 -42.65 4.19 -42.73
C PHE A 15 -43.33 3.97 -41.37
N PHE A 16 -44.05 2.86 -41.20
CA PHE A 16 -44.64 2.49 -39.91
C PHE A 16 -43.56 2.15 -38.87
N LEU A 17 -42.48 1.50 -39.29
CA LEU A 17 -41.31 1.22 -38.45
C LEU A 17 -40.51 2.49 -38.09
N LEU A 18 -40.38 3.45 -39.02
CA LEU A 18 -39.79 4.77 -38.75
C LEU A 18 -40.64 5.60 -37.77
N ALA A 19 -41.97 5.55 -37.89
CA ALA A 19 -42.88 6.22 -36.97
C ALA A 19 -42.85 5.62 -35.56
N LEU A 20 -42.71 4.29 -35.45
CA LEU A 20 -42.55 3.60 -34.15
C LEU A 20 -41.19 3.92 -33.49
N ALA A 21 -40.15 4.21 -34.28
CA ALA A 21 -38.84 4.63 -33.78
C ALA A 21 -38.80 6.10 -33.31
N LEU A 22 -39.73 6.95 -33.78
CA LEU A 22 -39.80 8.36 -33.40
C LEU A 22 -40.57 8.61 -32.09
N LEU A 23 -41.53 7.74 -31.74
CA LEU A 23 -42.27 7.78 -30.49
C LEU A 23 -41.39 7.76 -29.22
N PRO A 24 -40.38 6.87 -29.11
CA PRO A 24 -39.44 6.92 -27.99
C PRO A 24 -38.59 8.19 -28.05
N VAL A 25 -38.10 8.63 -29.21
CA VAL A 25 -37.28 9.87 -29.31
C VAL A 25 -38.02 11.09 -28.76
N ALA A 26 -39.34 11.20 -28.99
CA ALA A 26 -40.17 12.25 -28.39
C ALA A 26 -40.32 12.10 -26.86
N GLY A 27 -40.41 10.88 -26.34
CA GLY A 27 -40.44 10.59 -24.90
C GLY A 27 -39.14 10.95 -24.19
N ALA A 28 -37.98 10.69 -24.79
CA ALA A 28 -36.69 11.12 -24.24
C ALA A 28 -36.52 12.63 -24.26
N LEU A 29 -37.01 13.31 -25.30
CA LEU A 29 -36.94 14.77 -25.38
C LEU A 29 -37.75 15.42 -24.25
N MET A 30 -38.89 14.83 -23.85
CA MET A 30 -39.67 15.27 -22.69
C MET A 30 -38.95 15.00 -21.36
N LEU A 31 -38.36 13.82 -21.16
CA LEU A 31 -37.69 13.45 -19.91
C LEU A 31 -36.31 14.11 -19.71
N TYR A 32 -35.68 14.59 -20.80
CA TYR A 32 -34.44 15.37 -20.74
C TYR A 32 -34.64 16.76 -20.12
N VAL A 33 -35.87 17.32 -20.20
CA VAL A 33 -36.21 18.63 -19.64
C VAL A 33 -36.36 18.61 -18.10
N GLU A 34 -36.54 17.43 -17.49
CA GLU A 34 -36.76 17.28 -16.03
C GLU A 34 -35.50 16.90 -15.22
N GLY A 35 -34.30 17.02 -15.79
CA GLY A 35 -33.04 16.88 -15.04
C GLY A 35 -32.61 15.44 -14.68
N ASN A 36 -33.36 14.42 -15.12
CA ASN A 36 -33.02 12.99 -14.97
C ASN A 36 -32.72 12.31 -16.33
N GLY A 37 -32.37 13.14 -17.32
CA GLY A 37 -32.40 12.83 -18.75
C GLY A 37 -31.52 11.65 -19.16
N GLU A 38 -30.33 11.49 -18.60
CA GLU A 38 -29.42 10.42 -19.03
C GLU A 38 -29.95 9.02 -18.70
N ARG A 39 -30.37 8.78 -17.45
CA ARG A 39 -30.88 7.45 -17.05
C ARG A 39 -32.16 7.08 -17.77
N ALA A 40 -33.08 8.04 -17.93
CA ALA A 40 -34.34 7.85 -18.64
C ALA A 40 -34.11 7.62 -20.15
N TYR A 41 -33.21 8.39 -20.75
CA TYR A 41 -32.75 8.20 -22.13
C TYR A 41 -32.13 6.81 -22.33
N TRP A 42 -31.27 6.35 -21.40
CA TRP A 42 -30.67 5.02 -21.45
C TRP A 42 -31.72 3.90 -21.33
N GLN A 43 -32.63 3.98 -20.36
CA GLN A 43 -33.70 2.98 -20.17
C GLN A 43 -34.65 2.87 -21.38
N MET A 44 -34.92 3.99 -22.02
CA MET A 44 -35.82 4.02 -23.17
C MET A 44 -35.12 3.54 -24.46
N TRP A 45 -33.84 3.86 -24.65
CA TRP A 45 -33.03 3.30 -25.75
C TRP A 45 -32.79 1.79 -25.59
N GLN A 46 -32.70 1.28 -24.35
CA GLN A 46 -32.65 -0.16 -24.05
C GLN A 46 -33.88 -0.93 -24.56
N MET A 47 -35.06 -0.29 -24.62
CA MET A 47 -36.27 -0.92 -25.15
C MET A 47 -36.30 -0.94 -26.68
N ALA A 48 -35.74 0.07 -27.33
CA ALA A 48 -35.78 0.23 -28.79
C ALA A 48 -34.72 -0.61 -29.54
N SER A 49 -33.60 -0.96 -28.89
CA SER A 49 -32.50 -1.70 -29.53
C SER A 49 -32.85 -3.15 -29.90
N ARG A 50 -33.92 -3.75 -29.35
CA ARG A 50 -34.36 -5.15 -29.64
C ARG A 50 -34.61 -5.47 -31.11
N VAL A 51 -34.82 -4.47 -31.96
CA VAL A 51 -35.33 -4.67 -33.34
C VAL A 51 -34.25 -4.49 -34.42
N PHE A 52 -33.10 -3.87 -34.09
CA PHE A 52 -32.15 -3.37 -35.11
C PHE A 52 -30.67 -3.42 -34.69
N VAL A 53 -30.23 -4.39 -33.87
CA VAL A 53 -28.78 -4.56 -33.66
C VAL A 53 -28.18 -5.29 -34.88
N PRO A 54 -27.31 -4.65 -35.69
CA PRO A 54 -26.68 -5.32 -36.81
C PRO A 54 -25.70 -6.39 -36.31
N GLU A 55 -25.61 -7.52 -37.03
CA GLU A 55 -24.69 -8.61 -36.71
C GLU A 55 -23.24 -8.07 -36.60
N GLY A 56 -22.58 -8.44 -35.51
CA GLY A 56 -21.20 -8.07 -35.21
C GLY A 56 -20.78 -8.73 -33.90
N LYS A 57 -19.62 -9.37 -33.89
CA LYS A 57 -19.07 -9.95 -32.65
C LYS A 57 -18.31 -8.87 -31.90
N LEU A 58 -18.76 -8.57 -30.69
CA LEU A 58 -18.04 -7.70 -29.76
C LEU A 58 -17.66 -8.52 -28.52
N SER A 59 -16.47 -8.29 -28.01
CA SER A 59 -16.04 -8.77 -26.71
C SER A 59 -15.37 -7.65 -25.93
N LEU A 60 -15.82 -7.45 -24.69
CA LEU A 60 -15.18 -6.56 -23.72
C LEU A 60 -14.40 -7.42 -22.73
N ILE A 61 -13.10 -7.22 -22.65
CA ILE A 61 -12.20 -7.86 -21.70
C ILE A 61 -11.87 -6.83 -20.63
N ILE A 62 -12.09 -7.20 -19.38
CA ILE A 62 -11.80 -6.39 -18.20
C ILE A 62 -10.70 -7.10 -17.44
N THR A 63 -9.55 -6.44 -17.34
CA THR A 63 -8.40 -6.91 -16.56
C THR A 63 -8.27 -6.02 -15.33
N PRO A 64 -8.67 -6.51 -14.14
CA PRO A 64 -8.44 -5.80 -12.88
C PRO A 64 -6.95 -5.56 -12.65
N PRO A 65 -6.56 -4.56 -11.82
CA PRO A 65 -5.18 -4.38 -11.43
C PRO A 65 -4.62 -5.62 -10.73
N ASP A 66 -3.33 -5.93 -10.96
CA ASP A 66 -2.68 -7.14 -10.46
C ASP A 66 -2.85 -7.33 -8.94
N TYR A 67 -2.79 -6.23 -8.18
CA TYR A 67 -2.92 -6.26 -6.72
C TYR A 67 -4.30 -6.70 -6.23
N THR A 68 -5.34 -6.62 -7.06
CA THR A 68 -6.68 -7.02 -6.65
C THR A 68 -6.90 -8.53 -6.65
N ASN A 69 -6.01 -9.31 -7.30
CA ASN A 69 -6.14 -10.75 -7.50
C ASN A 69 -7.50 -11.20 -8.09
N LEU A 70 -8.25 -10.29 -8.72
CA LEU A 70 -9.53 -10.58 -9.34
C LEU A 70 -9.34 -11.23 -10.72
N PRO A 71 -10.18 -12.21 -11.11
CA PRO A 71 -10.08 -12.86 -12.40
C PRO A 71 -10.42 -11.88 -13.54
N VAL A 72 -9.76 -12.08 -14.69
CA VAL A 72 -10.09 -11.37 -15.92
C VAL A 72 -11.51 -11.72 -16.35
N LEU A 73 -12.36 -10.71 -16.49
CA LEU A 73 -13.74 -10.88 -16.92
C LEU A 73 -13.83 -10.67 -18.43
N THR A 74 -14.35 -11.66 -19.15
CA THR A 74 -14.61 -11.55 -20.59
C THR A 74 -16.11 -11.56 -20.84
N LEU A 75 -16.63 -10.44 -21.34
CA LEU A 75 -18.03 -10.24 -21.69
C LEU A 75 -18.16 -10.44 -23.20
N ALA A 76 -18.46 -11.69 -23.59
CA ALA A 76 -18.63 -12.09 -24.98
C ALA A 76 -20.08 -11.88 -25.43
N ASP A 77 -20.25 -11.24 -26.60
CA ASP A 77 -21.56 -10.99 -27.20
C ASP A 77 -22.48 -10.10 -26.33
N PRO A 78 -22.10 -8.82 -26.12
CA PRO A 78 -22.76 -7.87 -25.22
C PRO A 78 -24.24 -7.62 -25.57
N THR A 79 -24.65 -8.02 -26.77
CA THR A 79 -26.01 -7.85 -27.28
C THR A 79 -27.01 -8.71 -26.50
N LYS A 80 -26.54 -9.84 -25.94
CA LYS A 80 -27.35 -10.76 -25.10
C LYS A 80 -27.54 -10.27 -23.66
N ASP A 81 -26.66 -9.37 -23.21
CA ASP A 81 -26.66 -8.87 -21.83
C ASP A 81 -27.62 -7.68 -21.63
N LEU A 82 -28.24 -7.19 -22.71
CA LEU A 82 -29.30 -6.18 -22.69
C LEU A 82 -30.63 -6.84 -22.26
N PRO A 83 -31.38 -6.28 -21.28
CA PRO A 83 -31.60 -4.85 -21.10
C PRO A 83 -31.12 -4.24 -19.76
N GLN A 84 -30.83 -5.04 -18.73
CA GLN A 84 -30.33 -4.52 -17.43
C GLN A 84 -28.80 -4.41 -17.38
N GLY A 85 -28.09 -5.07 -18.31
CA GLY A 85 -26.64 -5.25 -18.27
C GLY A 85 -26.22 -6.21 -17.15
N ILE A 86 -25.11 -6.91 -17.35
CA ILE A 86 -24.45 -7.59 -16.24
C ILE A 86 -23.76 -6.52 -15.40
N LYS A 87 -24.01 -6.51 -14.08
CA LYS A 87 -23.27 -5.64 -13.16
C LYS A 87 -21.81 -6.06 -13.16
N VAL A 88 -20.93 -5.15 -13.55
CA VAL A 88 -19.49 -5.39 -13.52
C VAL A 88 -18.90 -4.69 -12.31
N HIS A 89 -18.04 -5.40 -11.59
CA HIS A 89 -17.30 -4.83 -10.48
C HIS A 89 -15.97 -4.31 -11.03
N LEU A 90 -15.73 -3.00 -10.93
CA LEU A 90 -14.51 -2.37 -11.42
C LEU A 90 -13.84 -1.58 -10.30
N SER A 91 -12.53 -1.75 -10.14
CA SER A 91 -11.69 -0.85 -9.36
C SER A 91 -11.00 0.15 -10.29
N ALA A 92 -10.69 1.34 -9.76
CA ALA A 92 -9.87 2.31 -10.47
C ALA A 92 -8.53 1.68 -10.89
N GLY A 93 -8.08 1.96 -12.11
CA GLY A 93 -6.90 1.33 -12.73
C GLY A 93 -7.18 0.04 -13.50
N SER A 94 -8.40 -0.49 -13.47
CA SER A 94 -8.77 -1.65 -14.30
C SER A 94 -8.57 -1.35 -15.78
N THR A 95 -7.93 -2.26 -16.51
CA THR A 95 -7.70 -2.12 -17.95
C THR A 95 -8.87 -2.73 -18.71
N LEU A 96 -9.48 -1.93 -19.59
CA LEU A 96 -10.57 -2.33 -20.47
C LEU A 96 -10.01 -2.52 -21.87
N ALA A 97 -10.20 -3.71 -22.45
CA ALA A 97 -9.87 -4.02 -23.83
C ALA A 97 -11.13 -4.40 -24.60
N ILE A 98 -11.47 -3.63 -25.63
CA ILE A 98 -12.63 -3.92 -26.48
C ILE A 98 -12.13 -4.45 -27.81
N VAL A 99 -12.62 -5.63 -28.18
CA VAL A 99 -12.33 -6.26 -29.47
C VAL A 99 -13.63 -6.32 -30.26
N THR A 100 -13.60 -5.79 -31.48
CA THR A 100 -14.75 -5.77 -32.39
C THR A 100 -14.41 -6.46 -33.69
N ASN A 101 -15.34 -7.27 -34.20
CA ASN A 101 -15.30 -7.85 -35.54
C ASN A 101 -16.54 -7.37 -36.29
N GLY A 102 -16.40 -6.25 -36.98
CA GLY A 102 -17.45 -5.64 -37.80
C GLY A 102 -17.03 -4.29 -38.37
N GLU A 103 -17.66 -3.88 -39.47
CA GLU A 103 -17.46 -2.56 -40.07
C GLU A 103 -18.34 -1.49 -39.41
N GLY A 104 -17.75 -0.34 -39.09
CA GLY A 104 -18.49 0.84 -38.64
C GLY A 104 -17.87 1.48 -37.41
N PRO A 105 -18.15 2.77 -37.17
CA PRO A 105 -17.57 3.49 -36.06
C PRO A 105 -18.16 2.97 -34.75
N TYR A 106 -17.31 2.32 -33.95
CA TYR A 106 -17.63 1.96 -32.58
C TYR A 106 -17.20 3.09 -31.65
N ARG A 107 -17.99 3.31 -30.59
CA ARG A 107 -17.64 4.24 -29.50
C ARG A 107 -17.80 3.55 -28.16
N LEU A 108 -16.82 3.70 -27.27
CA LEU A 108 -16.87 3.26 -25.88
C LEU A 108 -17.18 4.44 -24.99
N TYR A 109 -18.17 4.29 -24.12
CA TYR A 109 -18.37 5.18 -22.98
C TYR A 109 -17.61 4.66 -21.77
N VAL A 110 -16.66 5.45 -21.28
CA VAL A 110 -15.82 5.16 -20.12
C VAL A 110 -15.37 6.49 -19.49
N ASN A 111 -15.18 6.55 -18.18
CA ASN A 111 -14.70 7.77 -17.49
C ASN A 111 -15.58 9.01 -17.73
N ASN A 112 -16.88 8.79 -17.91
CA ASN A 112 -17.88 9.79 -18.25
C ASN A 112 -17.67 10.49 -19.62
N ASP A 113 -16.94 9.86 -20.54
CA ASP A 113 -16.69 10.37 -21.88
C ASP A 113 -16.81 9.28 -22.95
N TRP A 114 -17.02 9.69 -24.20
CA TRP A 114 -17.07 8.81 -25.36
C TRP A 114 -15.73 8.79 -26.09
N LEU A 115 -15.14 7.60 -26.18
CA LEU A 115 -13.92 7.34 -26.91
C LEU A 115 -14.23 6.63 -28.23
N ASP A 116 -13.78 7.21 -29.35
CA ASP A 116 -13.87 6.60 -30.67
C ASP A 116 -12.91 5.40 -30.76
N LEU A 117 -13.41 4.27 -31.25
CA LEU A 117 -12.56 3.11 -31.55
C LEU A 117 -11.89 3.30 -32.93
N PRO A 118 -10.64 2.84 -33.10
CA PRO A 118 -9.99 2.86 -34.42
C PRO A 118 -10.79 2.06 -35.45
N GLU A 119 -10.86 2.54 -36.69
CA GLU A 119 -11.52 1.80 -37.78
C GLU A 119 -10.74 0.50 -38.10
N ALA A 120 -11.49 -0.60 -38.29
CA ALA A 120 -11.05 -1.99 -38.55
C ALA A 120 -10.47 -2.75 -37.33
N THR A 121 -11.05 -3.94 -37.03
CA THR A 121 -10.55 -5.01 -36.12
C THR A 121 -9.50 -4.58 -35.08
N ALA A 122 -9.81 -3.54 -34.32
CA ALA A 122 -8.86 -2.91 -33.41
C ALA A 122 -9.25 -3.24 -31.97
N ALA A 123 -8.23 -3.56 -31.17
CA ALA A 123 -8.35 -3.59 -29.73
C ALA A 123 -8.09 -2.18 -29.21
N LEU A 124 -9.07 -1.56 -28.56
CA LEU A 124 -8.86 -0.33 -27.81
C LEU A 124 -8.61 -0.71 -26.35
N THR A 125 -7.44 -0.31 -25.83
CA THR A 125 -7.08 -0.51 -24.42
C THR A 125 -7.12 0.83 -23.69
N THR A 126 -7.93 0.92 -22.64
CA THR A 126 -8.05 2.14 -21.82
C THR A 126 -8.20 1.79 -20.35
N ALA A 127 -7.73 2.67 -19.46
CA ALA A 127 -7.88 2.48 -18.02
C ALA A 127 -9.20 3.06 -17.53
N TYR A 128 -9.94 2.28 -16.76
CA TYR A 128 -11.09 2.75 -15.99
C TYR A 128 -10.60 3.56 -14.78
N GLN A 129 -11.15 4.75 -14.60
CA GLN A 129 -10.90 5.63 -13.45
C GLN A 129 -12.16 5.82 -12.62
N GLN A 130 -13.30 6.09 -13.27
CA GLN A 130 -14.58 6.36 -12.61
C GLN A 130 -15.75 6.19 -13.58
N GLY A 131 -16.97 6.07 -13.05
CA GLY A 131 -18.20 6.09 -13.85
C GLY A 131 -19.23 5.03 -13.44
N ALA A 132 -20.51 5.36 -13.59
CA ALA A 132 -21.59 4.47 -13.14
C ALA A 132 -21.92 3.33 -14.12
N HIS A 133 -21.41 3.39 -15.35
CA HIS A 133 -21.67 2.38 -16.37
C HIS A 133 -20.62 2.43 -17.48
N LEU A 134 -20.45 1.30 -18.18
CA LEU A 134 -19.80 1.21 -19.48
C LEU A 134 -20.87 1.03 -20.54
N ALA A 135 -20.70 1.65 -21.70
CA ALA A 135 -21.59 1.45 -22.84
C ALA A 135 -20.80 1.39 -24.15
N VAL A 136 -21.25 0.58 -25.10
CA VAL A 136 -20.68 0.58 -26.45
C VAL A 136 -21.75 0.89 -27.47
N ARG A 137 -21.46 1.81 -28.39
CA ARG A 137 -22.32 2.17 -29.51
C ARG A 137 -21.67 1.83 -30.84
N ARG A 138 -22.50 1.46 -31.82
CA ARG A 138 -22.15 1.38 -33.24
C ARG A 138 -23.05 2.35 -33.99
N GLY A 139 -22.52 3.51 -34.36
CA GLY A 139 -23.33 4.63 -34.85
C GLY A 139 -24.41 5.03 -33.83
N PRO A 140 -25.70 5.09 -34.21
CA PRO A 140 -26.77 5.40 -33.25
C PRO A 140 -27.09 4.24 -32.30
N TRP A 141 -26.70 3.00 -32.64
CA TRP A 141 -27.18 1.80 -31.95
C TRP A 141 -26.34 1.48 -30.71
N LEU A 142 -27.00 1.35 -29.54
CA LEU A 142 -26.41 0.77 -28.35
C LEU A 142 -26.26 -0.74 -28.53
N VAL A 143 -25.02 -1.24 -28.48
CA VAL A 143 -24.69 -2.66 -28.68
C VAL A 143 -24.25 -3.35 -27.39
N GLY A 144 -23.91 -2.60 -26.34
CA GLY A 144 -23.58 -3.13 -25.02
C GLY A 144 -23.78 -2.09 -23.92
N TYR A 145 -24.22 -2.52 -22.75
CA TYR A 145 -24.43 -1.68 -21.58
C TYR A 145 -24.17 -2.49 -20.31
N TRP A 146 -23.31 -1.98 -19.43
CA TRP A 146 -22.93 -2.62 -18.18
C TRP A 146 -22.94 -1.61 -17.05
N PRO A 147 -23.89 -1.71 -16.10
CA PRO A 147 -23.80 -0.96 -14.85
C PRO A 147 -22.49 -1.32 -14.13
N VAL A 148 -21.76 -0.30 -13.69
CA VAL A 148 -20.53 -0.46 -12.94
C VAL A 148 -20.83 -0.34 -11.45
N VAL A 149 -20.35 -1.31 -10.68
CA VAL A 149 -20.26 -1.23 -9.22
C VAL A 149 -18.80 -0.95 -8.90
N GLU A 150 -18.52 0.28 -8.49
CA GLU A 150 -17.16 0.70 -8.17
C GLU A 150 -16.67 0.03 -6.89
N MET A 151 -15.54 -0.67 -6.99
CA MET A 151 -14.82 -1.22 -5.85
C MET A 151 -13.77 -0.20 -5.43
N ALA A 152 -14.15 0.69 -4.51
CA ALA A 152 -13.22 1.66 -3.94
C ALA A 152 -12.26 0.94 -2.97
N ASP A 153 -10.97 1.04 -3.26
CA ASP A 153 -9.87 0.55 -2.42
C ASP A 153 -9.74 1.43 -1.16
N LYS A 154 -9.76 0.81 0.01
CA LYS A 154 -9.73 1.52 1.29
C LYS A 154 -8.31 1.52 1.85
N PRO A 155 -7.93 2.57 2.59
CA PRO A 155 -6.60 2.58 3.18
C PRO A 155 -6.47 1.46 4.21
N PRO A 156 -5.25 0.91 4.37
CA PRO A 156 -5.02 -0.19 5.28
C PRO A 156 -5.35 0.22 6.71
N LYS A 157 -5.83 -0.71 7.53
CA LYS A 157 -6.11 -0.49 8.95
C LYS A 157 -5.07 -1.19 9.80
N VAL A 158 -4.38 -0.42 10.64
CA VAL A 158 -3.37 -0.94 11.57
C VAL A 158 -3.68 -0.51 13.00
N THR A 159 -3.55 -1.41 13.96
CA THR A 159 -3.71 -1.12 15.39
C THR A 159 -2.80 -2.02 16.21
N ILE A 160 -2.11 -1.46 17.20
CA ILE A 160 -1.35 -2.23 18.19
C ILE A 160 -2.32 -2.69 19.29
N LYS A 161 -2.37 -3.99 19.57
CA LYS A 161 -3.34 -4.61 20.50
C LYS A 161 -2.83 -4.73 21.94
N ASN A 162 -1.52 -4.75 22.13
CA ASN A 162 -0.89 -4.86 23.45
C ASN A 162 0.12 -3.74 23.67
N THR A 163 0.43 -3.46 24.92
CA THR A 163 1.70 -2.78 25.24
C THR A 163 2.83 -3.73 24.81
N PRO A 164 3.82 -3.29 24.02
CA PRO A 164 4.95 -4.11 23.63
C PRO A 164 5.62 -4.74 24.86
N GLU A 165 5.82 -6.05 24.81
CA GLU A 165 6.36 -6.83 25.92
C GLU A 165 7.72 -7.43 25.53
N ALA A 166 8.66 -7.46 26.46
CA ALA A 166 9.91 -8.19 26.27
C ALA A 166 9.61 -9.70 26.31
N LEU A 167 9.82 -10.37 25.19
CA LEU A 167 9.66 -11.83 25.08
C LEU A 167 10.90 -12.55 25.62
N SER A 168 12.07 -11.97 25.36
CA SER A 168 13.38 -12.39 25.86
C SER A 168 14.26 -11.15 26.07
N PRO A 169 15.47 -11.26 26.63
CA PRO A 169 16.39 -10.13 26.76
C PRO A 169 16.67 -9.40 25.43
N ASP A 170 16.56 -10.12 24.30
CA ASP A 170 16.91 -9.59 22.99
C ASP A 170 15.70 -9.34 22.08
N GLN A 171 14.51 -9.79 22.49
CA GLN A 171 13.30 -9.78 21.66
C GLN A 171 12.15 -9.00 22.28
N VAL A 172 11.50 -8.21 21.45
CA VAL A 172 10.24 -7.54 21.78
C VAL A 172 9.12 -8.15 20.95
N LYS A 173 8.02 -8.48 21.63
CA LYS A 173 6.80 -9.00 21.02
C LYS A 173 5.75 -7.89 20.97
N ILE A 174 5.24 -7.67 19.76
CA ILE A 174 4.17 -6.73 19.45
C ILE A 174 3.04 -7.51 18.79
N LEU A 175 1.84 -7.43 19.37
CA LEU A 175 0.63 -7.95 18.77
C LEU A 175 -0.04 -6.80 18.01
N ALA A 176 -0.14 -6.96 16.70
CA ALA A 176 -0.77 -5.98 15.83
C ALA A 176 -1.96 -6.59 15.09
N ASP A 177 -2.94 -5.75 14.80
CA ASP A 177 -4.08 -6.05 13.94
C ASP A 177 -3.95 -5.18 12.70
N VAL A 178 -3.73 -5.83 11.57
CA VAL A 178 -3.37 -5.29 10.28
C VAL A 178 -4.33 -5.90 9.26
N SER A 179 -5.16 -5.06 8.63
CA SER A 179 -6.18 -5.51 7.69
C SER A 179 -6.26 -4.57 6.51
N ASP A 180 -6.46 -5.15 5.32
CA ASP A 180 -6.62 -4.45 4.05
C ASP A 180 -7.53 -5.27 3.14
N ASP A 181 -8.33 -4.64 2.28
CA ASP A 181 -9.25 -5.32 1.36
C ASP A 181 -8.59 -5.85 0.09
N PHE A 182 -7.45 -5.30 -0.32
CA PHE A 182 -6.66 -5.74 -1.48
C PHE A 182 -5.21 -6.09 -1.14
N GLY A 183 -4.93 -6.29 0.14
CA GLY A 183 -3.66 -6.77 0.64
C GLY A 183 -2.61 -5.66 0.77
N LEU A 184 -1.61 -5.95 1.61
CA LEU A 184 -0.55 -5.01 1.91
C LEU A 184 0.64 -5.19 0.97
N LYS A 185 1.31 -4.08 0.69
CA LYS A 185 2.58 -4.05 -0.01
C LYS A 185 3.76 -4.03 0.95
N GLU A 186 3.66 -3.26 2.03
CA GLU A 186 4.74 -3.10 3.00
C GLU A 186 4.19 -2.90 4.41
N LEU A 187 4.84 -3.52 5.39
CA LEU A 187 4.62 -3.28 6.82
C LEU A 187 5.96 -2.94 7.48
N GLN A 188 6.00 -1.82 8.20
CA GLN A 188 7.21 -1.32 8.84
C GLN A 188 6.95 -0.98 10.31
N LEU A 189 7.92 -1.30 11.16
CA LEU A 189 8.02 -0.77 12.51
C LEU A 189 9.00 0.41 12.50
N LYS A 190 8.51 1.60 12.81
CA LYS A 190 9.32 2.80 12.98
C LYS A 190 9.60 3.03 14.46
N VAL A 191 10.88 3.16 14.79
CA VAL A 191 11.35 3.38 16.16
C VAL A 191 11.85 4.82 16.30
N TYR A 192 11.29 5.54 17.27
CA TYR A 192 11.65 6.91 17.59
C TYR A 192 12.29 6.95 18.96
N VAL A 193 13.29 7.82 19.14
CA VAL A 193 13.96 8.02 20.42
C VAL A 193 13.64 9.43 20.90
N GLN A 194 12.96 9.55 22.04
CA GLN A 194 12.48 10.83 22.58
C GLN A 194 11.59 11.58 21.56
N ASP A 195 11.53 12.92 21.63
CA ASP A 195 10.73 13.78 20.74
C ASP A 195 11.36 13.98 19.35
N GLN A 196 12.16 13.03 18.86
CA GLN A 196 12.70 13.11 17.52
C GLN A 196 11.58 12.98 16.47
N LYS A 197 11.63 13.84 15.45
CA LYS A 197 10.66 13.83 14.34
C LYS A 197 10.91 12.69 13.35
N GLU A 198 12.15 12.23 13.26
CA GLU A 198 12.57 11.18 12.35
C GLU A 198 12.76 9.87 13.10
N ALA A 199 12.42 8.76 12.42
CA ALA A 199 12.65 7.43 12.96
C ALA A 199 14.15 7.15 12.95
N VAL A 200 14.67 6.71 14.09
CA VAL A 200 16.09 6.34 14.24
C VAL A 200 16.36 4.96 13.66
N GLU A 201 15.33 4.11 13.63
CA GLU A 201 15.38 2.77 13.04
C GLU A 201 14.04 2.48 12.34
N THR A 202 14.11 1.78 11.20
CA THR A 202 12.93 1.29 10.48
C THR A 202 13.11 -0.19 10.17
N VAL A 203 12.37 -1.03 10.86
CA VAL A 203 12.40 -2.48 10.67
C VAL A 203 11.30 -2.88 9.70
N ARG A 204 11.67 -3.54 8.60
CA ARG A 204 10.69 -4.16 7.70
C ARG A 204 10.18 -5.44 8.31
N LEU A 205 8.86 -5.55 8.40
CA LEU A 205 8.18 -6.70 8.98
C LEU A 205 7.68 -7.63 7.88
N GLN A 206 7.56 -8.91 8.23
CA GLN A 206 6.88 -9.87 7.36
C GLN A 206 5.40 -9.51 7.29
N LEU A 207 4.83 -9.60 6.09
CA LEU A 207 3.41 -9.34 5.89
C LEU A 207 2.57 -10.48 6.51
N PRO A 208 1.38 -10.17 7.06
CA PRO A 208 0.42 -11.18 7.46
C PRO A 208 0.11 -12.10 6.28
N SER A 209 -0.16 -13.38 6.55
CA SER A 209 -0.73 -14.26 5.53
C SER A 209 -2.17 -13.84 5.22
N ASP A 210 -2.59 -14.00 3.96
CA ASP A 210 -3.92 -13.60 3.49
C ASP A 210 -5.04 -14.14 4.41
N GLY A 211 -5.93 -13.23 4.83
CA GLY A 211 -7.08 -13.54 5.69
C GLY A 211 -6.82 -13.50 7.21
N GLN A 212 -5.58 -13.27 7.66
CA GLN A 212 -5.29 -13.00 9.07
C GLN A 212 -5.19 -11.50 9.34
N SER A 213 -6.14 -10.96 10.11
CA SER A 213 -6.08 -9.58 10.58
C SER A 213 -5.06 -9.44 11.72
N ALA A 214 -4.90 -10.43 12.59
CA ALA A 214 -3.93 -10.37 13.69
C ALA A 214 -2.58 -10.98 13.28
N THR A 215 -1.49 -10.27 13.56
CA THR A 215 -0.12 -10.77 13.38
C THR A 215 0.70 -10.54 14.63
N GLU A 216 1.42 -11.58 15.03
CA GLU A 216 2.46 -11.50 16.06
C GLU A 216 3.76 -11.07 15.40
N ILE A 217 4.25 -9.90 15.81
CA ILE A 217 5.52 -9.34 15.36
C ILE A 217 6.54 -9.59 16.47
N VAL A 218 7.51 -10.44 16.18
CA VAL A 218 8.70 -10.64 17.03
C VAL A 218 9.87 -10.02 16.31
N THR A 219 10.56 -9.09 16.97
CA THR A 219 11.74 -8.43 16.41
C THR A 219 12.87 -8.41 17.43
N ASP A 220 14.07 -8.74 16.94
CA ASP A 220 15.30 -8.69 17.71
C ASP A 220 15.73 -7.22 17.87
N LEU A 221 15.39 -6.62 19.01
CA LEU A 221 15.67 -5.21 19.30
C LEU A 221 16.67 -5.04 20.46
N GLY A 222 17.01 -6.10 21.21
CA GLY A 222 18.00 -6.03 22.29
C GLY A 222 19.45 -6.11 21.83
N ASP A 223 19.71 -6.61 20.62
CA ASP A 223 21.03 -6.52 19.97
C ASP A 223 21.28 -5.14 19.31
N HIS A 224 20.35 -4.21 19.49
CA HIS A 224 20.36 -2.89 18.90
C HIS A 224 20.97 -1.83 19.83
N PRO A 225 21.61 -0.75 19.31
CA PRO A 225 22.06 0.39 20.10
C PRO A 225 20.96 1.10 20.94
N LEU A 226 19.71 0.70 20.78
CA LEU A 226 18.55 1.20 21.54
C LEU A 226 18.22 0.35 22.77
N ALA A 227 18.92 -0.76 23.01
CA ALA A 227 18.75 -1.58 24.20
C ALA A 227 18.86 -0.74 25.49
N GLY A 228 17.91 -0.93 26.41
CA GLY A 228 17.76 -0.17 27.64
C GLY A 228 17.21 1.26 27.50
N GLN A 229 16.92 1.74 26.28
CA GLN A 229 16.36 3.08 26.06
C GLN A 229 14.84 3.06 26.06
N LYS A 230 14.23 4.16 26.51
CA LYS A 230 12.81 4.43 26.25
C LYS A 230 12.65 4.88 24.80
N VAL A 231 11.87 4.15 24.03
CA VAL A 231 11.59 4.44 22.63
C VAL A 231 10.10 4.49 22.40
N SER A 232 9.70 5.22 21.35
CA SER A 232 8.32 5.27 20.89
C SER A 232 8.20 4.49 19.59
N LEU A 233 7.27 3.54 19.54
CA LEU A 233 7.05 2.66 18.40
C LEU A 233 5.80 3.11 17.62
N ARG A 234 5.91 3.07 16.29
CA ARG A 234 4.76 3.24 15.38
C ARG A 234 4.81 2.19 14.29
N LEU A 235 3.67 1.58 14.00
CA LEU A 235 3.53 0.73 12.82
C LEU A 235 3.05 1.56 11.64
N ARG A 236 3.62 1.29 10.47
CA ARG A 236 3.23 1.88 9.19
C ARG A 236 2.89 0.75 8.22
N ALA A 237 1.68 0.78 7.68
CA ALA A 237 1.30 -0.10 6.58
C ALA A 237 1.11 0.71 5.30
N LEU A 238 1.51 0.11 4.19
CA LEU A 238 1.37 0.63 2.85
C LEU A 238 0.67 -0.43 1.99
N ASP A 239 -0.38 -0.04 1.29
CA ASP A 239 -1.07 -0.91 0.34
C ASP A 239 -0.42 -0.87 -1.06
N ASN A 240 -1.05 -1.57 -2.01
CA ASN A 240 -0.57 -1.64 -3.39
C ASN A 240 -0.89 -0.38 -4.23
N MET A 241 -1.90 0.40 -3.85
CA MET A 241 -2.23 1.70 -4.44
C MET A 241 -1.40 2.86 -3.87
N GLY A 242 -0.58 2.62 -2.86
CA GLY A 242 0.25 3.61 -2.18
C GLY A 242 -0.49 4.39 -1.08
N GLN A 243 -1.66 3.93 -0.63
CA GLN A 243 -2.30 4.48 0.55
C GLN A 243 -1.60 3.96 1.81
N GLU A 244 -1.50 4.84 2.81
CA GLU A 244 -0.72 4.62 4.03
C GLU A 244 -1.59 4.78 5.27
N SER A 245 -1.34 3.94 6.27
CA SER A 245 -1.81 4.15 7.63
C SER A 245 -0.69 4.01 8.64
N VAL A 246 -0.76 4.82 9.69
CA VAL A 246 0.21 4.86 10.77
C VAL A 246 -0.52 4.77 12.11
N THR A 247 -0.02 3.96 13.03
CA THR A 247 -0.60 3.84 14.37
C THR A 247 -0.25 5.02 15.26
N GLU A 248 -0.97 5.13 16.37
CA GLU A 248 -0.52 5.94 17.50
C GLU A 248 0.85 5.47 18.01
N ALA A 249 1.55 6.39 18.66
CA ALA A 249 2.82 6.15 19.32
C ALA A 249 2.62 5.30 20.57
N VAL A 250 3.36 4.20 20.69
CA VAL A 250 3.39 3.38 21.91
C VAL A 250 4.79 3.40 22.50
N ASP A 251 4.89 3.93 23.71
CA ASP A 251 6.17 4.02 24.41
C ASP A 251 6.51 2.68 25.06
N VAL A 252 7.73 2.21 24.84
CA VAL A 252 8.27 0.98 25.41
C VAL A 252 9.67 1.25 25.97
N LEU A 253 9.97 0.64 27.11
CA LEU A 253 11.34 0.51 27.58
C LEU A 253 11.95 -0.71 26.88
N MET A 254 12.94 -0.48 26.02
CA MET A 254 13.64 -1.57 25.35
C MET A 254 14.31 -2.46 26.40
N PRO A 255 14.27 -3.79 26.24
CA PRO A 255 14.99 -4.68 27.12
C PRO A 255 16.50 -4.37 27.08
N ASP A 256 17.18 -4.57 28.20
CA ASP A 256 18.62 -4.39 28.26
C ASP A 256 19.32 -5.68 27.86
N ARG A 257 20.43 -5.54 27.12
CA ARG A 257 21.23 -6.68 26.71
C ARG A 257 22.03 -7.19 27.89
N GLN A 258 21.97 -8.50 28.13
CA GLN A 258 22.81 -9.14 29.14
C GLN A 258 24.19 -9.45 28.55
N PHE A 259 25.22 -8.79 29.06
CA PHE A 259 26.61 -9.05 28.70
C PHE A 259 27.19 -10.15 29.59
N THR A 260 27.92 -11.11 29.00
CA THR A 260 28.56 -12.19 29.76
C THR A 260 29.97 -11.80 30.23
N GLN A 261 30.66 -10.92 29.50
CA GLN A 261 31.99 -10.46 29.87
C GLN A 261 31.92 -9.37 30.95
N PRO A 262 32.70 -9.47 32.05
CA PRO A 262 32.67 -8.47 33.13
C PRO A 262 32.97 -7.04 32.65
N LEU A 263 33.92 -6.90 31.71
CA LEU A 263 34.24 -5.58 31.13
C LEU A 263 33.07 -5.02 30.32
N ALA A 264 32.42 -5.84 29.50
CA ALA A 264 31.29 -5.43 28.68
C ALA A 264 30.08 -5.04 29.55
N SER A 265 29.79 -5.84 30.57
CA SER A 265 28.79 -5.53 31.59
C SER A 265 29.08 -4.19 32.27
N LYS A 266 30.32 -3.95 32.70
CA LYS A 266 30.68 -2.67 33.32
C LYS A 266 30.52 -1.46 32.38
N ILE A 267 30.87 -1.61 31.10
CA ILE A 267 30.67 -0.56 30.10
C ILE A 267 29.17 -0.30 29.87
N SER A 268 28.34 -1.35 29.89
CA SER A 268 26.88 -1.21 29.79
C SER A 268 26.29 -0.44 30.99
N GLU A 269 26.75 -0.72 32.21
CA GLU A 269 26.35 0.06 33.40
C GLU A 269 26.66 1.54 33.25
N ILE A 270 27.86 1.89 32.76
CA ILE A 270 28.25 3.28 32.49
C ILE A 270 27.32 3.90 31.45
N ARG A 271 26.95 3.15 30.40
CA ARG A 271 26.01 3.61 29.37
C ARG A 271 24.63 3.89 29.98
N GLN A 272 24.14 3.07 30.91
CA GLN A 272 22.84 3.27 31.55
C GLN A 272 22.72 4.61 32.28
N LEU A 273 23.84 5.13 32.82
CA LEU A 273 23.88 6.48 33.41
C LEU A 273 23.50 7.59 32.41
N LEU A 274 23.58 7.32 31.10
CA LEU A 274 23.29 8.28 30.04
C LEU A 274 21.88 8.14 29.43
N LEU A 275 21.19 7.01 29.60
CA LEU A 275 19.95 6.70 28.87
C LEU A 275 18.67 7.27 29.52
N GLY A 276 18.76 7.74 30.76
CA GLY A 276 17.63 8.25 31.53
C GLY A 276 17.22 9.71 31.21
N PRO A 277 16.05 10.16 31.71
CA PRO A 277 15.59 11.55 31.56
C PRO A 277 16.51 12.56 32.27
N THR A 278 17.28 12.11 33.27
CA THR A 278 18.30 12.88 33.97
C THR A 278 19.65 12.16 33.86
N PRO A 279 20.39 12.37 32.76
CA PRO A 279 21.67 11.71 32.52
C PRO A 279 22.75 12.12 33.53
N ASN A 280 23.43 11.17 34.14
CA ASN A 280 24.54 11.42 35.06
C ASN A 280 25.89 11.39 34.32
N ARG A 281 26.17 12.50 33.63
CA ARG A 281 27.35 12.66 32.77
C ARG A 281 28.67 12.64 33.56
N GLU A 282 28.67 13.24 34.75
CA GLU A 282 29.86 13.36 35.59
C GLU A 282 30.32 11.99 36.08
N THR A 283 29.41 11.19 36.63
CA THR A 283 29.73 9.82 37.06
C THR A 283 30.14 8.95 35.88
N ALA A 284 29.43 9.04 34.74
CA ALA A 284 29.80 8.27 33.55
C ALA A 284 31.23 8.62 33.06
N ALA A 285 31.56 9.90 32.96
CA ALA A 285 32.90 10.34 32.56
C ALA A 285 33.99 9.91 33.57
N GLY A 286 33.70 9.99 34.87
CA GLY A 286 34.60 9.53 35.93
C GLY A 286 34.89 8.02 35.84
N GLU A 287 33.86 7.20 35.67
CA GLU A 287 34.01 5.75 35.51
C GLU A 287 34.76 5.38 34.22
N MET A 288 34.51 6.10 33.10
CA MET A 288 35.27 5.91 31.86
C MET A 288 36.76 6.20 32.06
N LEU A 289 37.11 7.28 32.76
CA LEU A 289 38.51 7.62 33.07
C LEU A 289 39.14 6.61 34.03
N GLN A 290 38.39 6.10 35.01
CA GLN A 290 38.85 5.07 35.93
C GLN A 290 39.12 3.73 35.22
N LEU A 291 38.30 3.34 34.24
CA LEU A 291 38.60 2.20 33.38
C LEU A 291 39.87 2.47 32.56
N ALA A 292 40.01 3.68 32.01
CA ALA A 292 41.14 4.05 31.17
C ALA A 292 42.50 4.00 31.90
N THR A 293 42.54 4.18 33.22
CA THR A 293 43.79 4.07 34.01
C THR A 293 44.21 2.63 34.29
N ASN A 294 43.39 1.63 33.93
CA ASN A 294 43.65 0.21 34.17
C ASN A 294 43.74 -0.62 32.87
N PRO A 295 44.81 -0.49 32.05
CA PRO A 295 44.94 -1.18 30.75
C PRO A 295 44.84 -2.70 30.78
N GLN A 296 45.12 -3.31 31.93
CA GLN A 296 45.04 -4.75 32.09
C GLN A 296 43.60 -5.28 31.96
N LEU A 297 42.57 -4.49 32.30
CA LEU A 297 41.16 -4.89 32.22
C LEU A 297 40.68 -5.15 30.79
N TYR A 298 41.28 -4.48 29.81
CA TYR A 298 40.96 -4.62 28.38
C TYR A 298 42.17 -5.12 27.56
N GLY A 299 43.14 -5.75 28.24
CA GLY A 299 44.26 -6.42 27.59
C GLY A 299 45.15 -5.52 26.73
N GLY A 300 45.30 -4.25 27.11
CA GLY A 300 46.14 -3.26 26.42
C GLY A 300 45.58 -2.77 25.08
N ASP A 301 44.29 -2.94 24.82
CA ASP A 301 43.64 -2.41 23.61
C ASP A 301 43.67 -0.87 23.56
N GLU A 302 44.52 -0.32 22.67
CA GLU A 302 44.68 1.12 22.47
C GLU A 302 43.39 1.79 21.96
N VAL A 303 42.58 1.07 21.18
CA VAL A 303 41.29 1.60 20.67
C VAL A 303 40.34 1.79 21.84
N MET A 304 40.26 0.81 22.75
CA MET A 304 39.44 0.92 23.97
C MET A 304 39.92 2.07 24.86
N LEU A 305 41.23 2.21 25.06
CA LEU A 305 41.82 3.31 25.84
C LEU A 305 41.46 4.68 25.27
N LEU A 306 41.64 4.86 23.96
CA LEU A 306 41.33 6.12 23.27
C LEU A 306 39.84 6.42 23.31
N ALA A 307 38.98 5.41 23.11
CA ALA A 307 37.53 5.55 23.17
C ALA A 307 37.05 5.98 24.58
N LEU A 308 37.57 5.35 25.64
CA LEU A 308 37.26 5.73 27.03
C LEU A 308 37.66 7.18 27.31
N ARG A 309 38.89 7.58 26.97
CA ARG A 309 39.38 8.93 27.26
C ARG A 309 38.66 9.99 26.43
N SER A 310 38.55 9.79 25.13
CA SER A 310 37.90 10.76 24.24
C SER A 310 36.41 10.89 24.55
N GLY A 311 35.72 9.79 24.83
CA GLY A 311 34.32 9.80 25.24
C GLY A 311 34.09 10.53 26.56
N ALA A 312 34.93 10.28 27.57
CA ALA A 312 34.87 10.98 28.86
C ALA A 312 35.09 12.49 28.70
N VAL A 313 36.14 12.89 27.98
CA VAL A 313 36.42 14.31 27.69
C VAL A 313 35.25 14.95 26.95
N ARG A 314 34.63 14.25 26.00
CA ARG A 314 33.46 14.75 25.28
C ARG A 314 32.26 14.98 26.19
N LEU A 315 31.99 14.08 27.15
CA LEU A 315 30.95 14.26 28.17
C LEU A 315 31.24 15.45 29.09
N ILE A 316 32.50 15.72 29.40
CA ILE A 316 32.91 16.83 30.28
C ILE A 316 32.79 18.17 29.54
N LEU A 317 33.32 18.26 28.33
CA LEU A 317 33.46 19.53 27.61
C LEU A 317 32.22 19.95 26.84
N ASN A 318 31.36 19.00 26.44
CA ASN A 318 30.21 19.28 25.58
C ASN A 318 28.90 18.86 26.26
N PRO A 319 28.13 19.79 26.86
CA PRO A 319 26.88 19.49 27.59
C PRO A 319 25.66 19.18 26.69
N ASP A 320 25.82 19.13 25.37
CA ASP A 320 24.71 18.99 24.44
C ASP A 320 24.17 17.55 24.33
N HIS A 321 22.93 17.45 23.85
CA HIS A 321 22.23 16.18 23.68
C HIS A 321 22.88 15.28 22.61
N ALA A 322 23.43 15.86 21.53
CA ALA A 322 24.04 15.09 20.46
C ALA A 322 25.35 14.42 20.92
N SER A 323 26.16 15.11 21.73
CA SER A 323 27.35 14.52 22.36
C SER A 323 26.99 13.38 23.31
N LEU A 324 25.90 13.51 24.05
CA LEU A 324 25.40 12.46 24.94
C LEU A 324 25.00 11.21 24.16
N GLN A 325 24.19 11.37 23.10
CA GLN A 325 23.82 10.26 22.22
C GLN A 325 25.03 9.61 21.57
N ALA A 326 25.99 10.42 21.10
CA ALA A 326 27.21 9.92 20.47
C ALA A 326 28.06 9.08 21.44
N VAL A 327 28.21 9.52 22.71
CA VAL A 327 28.96 8.76 23.71
C VAL A 327 28.20 7.52 24.17
N SER A 328 26.87 7.59 24.31
CA SER A 328 26.05 6.40 24.58
C SER A 328 26.22 5.33 23.49
N ARG A 329 26.23 5.75 22.22
CA ARG A 329 26.49 4.86 21.08
C ARG A 329 27.91 4.29 21.09
N LEU A 330 28.90 5.10 21.46
CA LEU A 330 30.29 4.66 21.61
C LEU A 330 30.42 3.59 22.70
N LEU A 331 29.83 3.80 23.88
CA LEU A 331 29.84 2.84 24.98
C LEU A 331 29.17 1.51 24.56
N TRP A 332 28.08 1.57 23.79
CA TRP A 332 27.47 0.37 23.23
C TRP A 332 28.44 -0.42 22.33
N GLN A 333 29.11 0.27 21.40
CA GLN A 333 30.10 -0.35 20.51
C GLN A 333 31.26 -0.97 21.29
N MET A 334 31.72 -0.29 22.35
CA MET A 334 32.77 -0.79 23.22
C MET A 334 32.35 -2.01 24.03
N ALA A 335 31.11 -2.02 24.56
CA ALA A 335 30.56 -3.18 25.26
C ALA A 335 30.48 -4.39 24.32
N MET A 336 29.99 -4.19 23.09
CA MET A 336 29.96 -5.23 22.05
C MET A 336 31.36 -5.74 21.68
N HIS A 337 32.34 -4.85 21.54
CA HIS A 337 33.74 -5.22 21.29
C HIS A 337 34.34 -6.02 22.45
N ALA A 338 34.08 -5.61 23.69
CA ALA A 338 34.53 -6.32 24.89
C ALA A 338 33.88 -7.71 25.00
N GLU A 339 32.60 -7.85 24.64
CA GLU A 339 31.84 -9.11 24.67
C GLU A 339 32.39 -10.13 23.68
N GLN A 340 32.70 -9.71 22.46
CA GLN A 340 33.25 -10.57 21.41
C GLN A 340 34.70 -11.01 21.72
N GLY A 341 35.40 -10.27 22.59
CA GLY A 341 36.79 -10.49 22.94
C GLY A 341 37.71 -10.44 21.72
N ARG A 342 38.99 -10.81 21.91
CA ARG A 342 40.03 -10.81 20.88
C ARG A 342 39.84 -11.93 19.82
N ARG A 343 38.61 -12.27 19.43
CA ARG A 343 38.27 -13.40 18.54
C ARG A 343 38.36 -13.09 17.03
N THR A 344 38.56 -11.84 16.62
CA THR A 344 38.52 -11.46 15.17
C THR A 344 39.86 -11.12 14.51
N ARG A 345 41.02 -11.32 15.17
CA ARG A 345 42.32 -11.07 14.50
C ARG A 345 42.98 -12.30 13.85
N ALA A 346 42.35 -13.48 13.91
CA ALA A 346 42.82 -14.70 13.23
C ALA A 346 42.18 -14.95 11.85
N ALA A 347 41.14 -14.19 11.47
CA ALA A 347 40.44 -14.36 10.18
C ALA A 347 40.84 -13.33 9.10
N TRP A 348 41.77 -12.41 9.40
CA TRP A 348 42.20 -11.32 8.48
C TRP A 348 43.72 -11.27 8.26
N ARG A 349 44.40 -12.41 8.42
CA ARG A 349 45.74 -12.66 7.88
C ARG A 349 45.75 -14.04 7.25
N GLY A 350 45.23 -14.11 6.05
CA GLY A 350 45.12 -15.34 5.28
C GLY A 350 44.53 -15.05 3.92
N GLU A 351 45.20 -14.16 3.17
CA GLU A 351 45.37 -14.18 1.71
C GLU A 351 46.46 -13.19 1.32
#